data_AF-A0A850P2H4-F1
#
_entry.id   AF-A0A850P2H4-F1
#
_cell.length_a   1.000
_cell.length_b   1.000
_cell.length_c   1.000
_cell.angle_alpha   90.00
_cell.angle_beta   90.00
_cell.angle_gamma   90.00
#
_symmetry.space_group_name_H-M   'P 1'
#
loop_
_entity.id
_entity.type
_entity.pdbx_description
1 polymer ?
#
loop_
_entity_poly.entity_id
_entity_poly.type
_entity_poly.pdbx_seq_one_letter_code
_entity_poly.pdbx_strand_id
1 'polypeptide(L)'
;MKNDVARDARAAPTISMIGTRAMLFEAPGDFTMAHQRRIWSLMDAAQARPDVCELIPGVTNLMLIFTVPPESPHDVADWLRHAWDTLPERHIEGRLFEIGVRYGGELGGDLAAVAAHAGLPPEEVIAIHHGSEYTVCAIGSAPGFGYLHGLDPRIATPRKTVPSLNMPAGTVTIGGMQAGISALTGPNGWNSIGYTDITLFDPCKQPPALFAIGDRIRFYPESIAL
;
A
#
# COMPACT_ATOMS: atom_id res chain seq x y z
N MET A 1 -28.17 17.83 -1.44
CA MET A 1 -27.29 18.62 -2.34
C MET A 1 -25.86 18.21 -2.00
N LYS A 2 -25.34 17.21 -2.71
CA LYS A 2 -23.99 16.67 -2.49
C LYS A 2 -23.02 17.57 -3.27
N ASN A 3 -22.15 18.27 -2.56
CA ASN A 3 -21.03 18.96 -3.18
C ASN A 3 -19.98 17.91 -3.55
N ASP A 4 -20.04 17.43 -4.79
CA ASP A 4 -18.87 16.86 -5.47
C ASP A 4 -17.87 18.00 -5.68
N VAL A 5 -16.96 18.15 -4.73
CA VAL A 5 -15.74 18.92 -4.96
C VAL A 5 -14.80 17.97 -5.70
N ALA A 6 -14.80 18.08 -7.02
CA ALA A 6 -13.70 17.61 -7.84
C ALA A 6 -12.40 18.14 -7.22
N ARG A 7 -11.58 17.25 -6.65
CA ARG A 7 -10.28 17.62 -6.07
C ARG A 7 -9.37 18.03 -7.22
N ASP A 8 -9.06 19.31 -7.23
CA ASP A 8 -8.29 20.00 -8.25
C ASP A 8 -6.88 19.38 -8.40
N ALA A 9 -6.48 19.08 -9.63
CA ALA A 9 -5.16 18.54 -9.99
C ALA A 9 -4.00 19.54 -9.72
N ARG A 10 -4.32 20.71 -9.15
CA ARG A 10 -3.42 21.79 -8.72
C ARG A 10 -3.26 21.93 -7.21
N ALA A 11 -3.82 21.01 -6.41
CA ALA A 11 -3.68 21.09 -4.96
C ALA A 11 -2.19 21.01 -4.54
N ALA A 12 -1.80 21.83 -3.57
CA ALA A 12 -0.47 21.76 -2.96
C ALA A 12 -0.40 20.57 -1.98
N PRO A 13 0.79 19.97 -1.75
CA PRO A 13 0.93 18.93 -0.73
C PRO A 13 0.61 19.46 0.66
N THR A 14 0.03 18.60 1.50
CA THR A 14 -0.15 18.88 2.93
C THR A 14 1.12 18.47 3.66
N ILE A 15 1.65 19.37 4.48
CA ILE A 15 2.86 19.12 5.25
C ILE A 15 2.58 19.51 6.69
N SER A 16 2.81 18.58 7.61
CA SER A 16 2.51 18.78 9.03
C SER A 16 3.61 18.20 9.93
N MET A 17 3.86 18.86 11.05
CA MET A 17 4.69 18.30 12.11
C MET A 17 3.90 17.23 12.86
N ILE A 18 4.51 16.09 13.11
CA ILE A 18 4.00 15.00 13.95
C ILE A 18 4.89 14.95 15.19
N GLY A 19 4.47 15.66 16.23
CA GLY A 19 5.34 15.92 17.39
C GLY A 19 6.47 16.90 17.05
N THR A 20 7.60 16.81 17.75
CA THR A 20 8.73 17.74 17.60
C THR A 20 9.82 17.26 16.66
N ARG A 21 9.81 15.97 16.29
CA ARG A 21 10.89 15.31 15.55
C ARG A 21 10.45 14.56 14.30
N ALA A 22 9.18 14.62 13.94
CA ALA A 22 8.73 14.04 12.69
C ALA A 22 7.92 15.05 11.89
N MET A 23 7.99 14.91 10.57
CA MET A 23 7.20 15.68 9.62
C MET A 23 6.58 14.73 8.62
N LEU A 24 5.27 14.85 8.43
CA LEU A 24 4.52 14.09 7.45
C LEU A 24 4.30 14.96 6.21
N PHE A 25 4.73 14.44 5.07
CA PHE A 25 4.39 14.95 3.74
C PHE A 25 3.27 14.08 3.16
N GLU A 26 2.18 14.70 2.70
CA GLU A 26 1.09 14.02 2.00
C GLU A 26 0.96 14.61 0.59
N ALA A 27 1.04 13.74 -0.42
CA ALA A 27 0.89 14.15 -1.81
C ALA A 27 -0.53 14.69 -2.06
N PRO A 28 -0.68 15.68 -2.94
CA PRO A 28 -1.99 16.19 -3.32
C PRO A 28 -2.76 15.21 -4.20
N GLY A 29 -4.09 15.37 -4.25
CA GLY A 29 -4.96 14.64 -5.18
C GLY A 29 -5.15 13.17 -4.81
N ASP A 30 -5.40 12.35 -5.84
CA ASP A 30 -5.74 10.94 -5.69
C ASP A 30 -4.51 10.03 -5.67
N PHE A 31 -4.71 8.79 -5.20
CA PHE A 31 -3.69 7.75 -5.25
C PHE A 31 -3.47 7.25 -6.68
N THR A 32 -2.37 7.71 -7.28
CA THR A 32 -1.89 7.27 -8.59
C THR A 32 -0.46 6.75 -8.49
N MET A 33 -0.05 5.88 -9.42
CA MET A 33 1.36 5.46 -9.49
C MET A 33 2.31 6.62 -9.79
N ALA A 34 1.88 7.63 -10.54
CA ALA A 34 2.70 8.82 -10.78
C ALA A 34 3.03 9.54 -9.46
N HIS A 35 2.02 9.75 -8.60
CA HIS A 35 2.24 10.32 -7.27
C HIS A 35 3.11 9.42 -6.39
N GLN A 36 2.88 8.10 -6.41
CA GLN A 36 3.69 7.17 -5.63
C GLN A 36 5.17 7.17 -6.07
N ARG A 37 5.43 7.23 -7.38
CA ARG A 37 6.79 7.32 -7.91
C ARG A 37 7.49 8.62 -7.54
N ARG A 38 6.75 9.73 -7.44
CA ARG A 38 7.30 11.00 -6.92
C ARG A 38 7.56 10.94 -5.42
N ILE A 39 6.74 10.23 -4.63
CA ILE A 39 7.06 9.93 -3.22
C ILE A 39 8.38 9.15 -3.11
N TRP A 40 8.62 8.17 -3.99
CA TRP A 40 9.89 7.45 -4.00
C TRP A 40 11.10 8.31 -4.41
N SER A 41 10.91 9.30 -5.29
CA SER A 41 11.93 10.31 -5.59
C SER A 41 12.20 11.22 -4.39
N LEU A 42 11.14 11.67 -3.73
CA LEU A 42 11.24 12.51 -2.54
C LEU A 42 11.94 11.78 -1.40
N MET A 43 11.69 10.47 -1.25
CA MET A 43 12.39 9.60 -0.31
C MET A 43 13.90 9.58 -0.58
N ASP A 44 14.34 9.41 -1.82
CA ASP A 44 15.78 9.46 -2.16
C ASP A 44 16.40 10.82 -1.84
N ALA A 45 15.72 11.90 -2.21
CA ALA A 45 16.21 13.25 -1.95
C ALA A 45 16.28 13.54 -0.44
N ALA A 46 15.31 13.06 0.33
CA ALA A 46 15.28 13.20 1.78
C ALA A 46 16.35 12.32 2.46
N GLN A 47 16.67 11.16 1.90
CA GLN A 47 17.68 10.24 2.43
C GLN A 47 19.08 10.86 2.40
N ALA A 48 19.33 11.77 1.45
CA ALA A 48 20.57 12.51 1.34
C ALA A 48 20.71 13.64 2.38
N ARG A 49 19.66 13.95 3.15
CA ARG A 49 19.71 15.01 4.15
C ARG A 49 20.37 14.54 5.44
N PRO A 50 21.30 15.30 6.03
CA PRO A 50 22.02 14.90 7.24
C PRO A 50 21.18 15.00 8.52
N ASP A 51 20.09 15.78 8.50
CA ASP A 51 19.21 15.99 9.65
C ASP A 51 18.12 14.91 9.77
N VAL A 52 17.94 14.06 8.76
CA VAL A 52 16.96 12.96 8.72
C VAL A 52 17.64 11.66 9.15
N CYS A 53 17.11 11.01 10.18
CA CYS A 53 17.62 9.71 10.65
C CYS A 53 16.82 8.51 10.14
N GLU A 54 15.54 8.70 9.83
CA GLU A 54 14.67 7.63 9.34
C GLU A 54 13.60 8.18 8.40
N LEU A 55 13.27 7.38 7.38
CA LEU A 55 12.24 7.67 6.39
C LEU A 55 11.25 6.52 6.35
N ILE A 56 9.97 6.86 6.46
CA ILE A 56 8.89 5.88 6.43
C ILE A 56 7.97 6.24 5.26
N PRO A 57 8.19 5.65 4.07
CA PRO A 57 7.31 5.85 2.92
C PRO A 57 6.00 5.10 3.13
N GLY A 58 4.88 5.81 2.95
CA GLY A 58 3.55 5.22 2.90
C GLY A 58 2.98 5.21 1.48
N VAL A 59 1.68 4.97 1.38
CA VAL A 59 0.93 5.18 0.14
C VAL A 59 0.58 6.66 0.05
N THR A 60 1.10 7.33 -0.99
CA THR A 60 0.98 8.78 -1.25
C THR A 60 1.44 9.71 -0.12
N ASN A 61 2.30 9.23 0.78
CA ASN A 61 2.88 10.06 1.85
C ASN A 61 4.29 9.59 2.20
N LEU A 62 5.03 10.48 2.86
CA LEU A 62 6.37 10.21 3.37
C LEU A 62 6.50 10.86 4.76
N MET A 63 6.87 10.05 5.76
CA MET A 63 7.24 10.58 7.06
C MET A 63 8.75 10.67 7.17
N LEU A 64 9.23 11.86 7.51
CA LEU A 64 10.62 12.16 7.83
C LEU A 64 10.75 12.18 9.35
N ILE A 65 11.70 11.42 9.90
CA ILE A 65 12.08 11.50 11.32
C ILE A 65 13.45 12.14 11.41
N PHE A 66 13.55 13.21 12.19
CA PHE A 66 14.76 14.00 12.34
C PHE A 66 15.61 13.54 13.53
N THR A 67 16.93 13.65 13.39
CA THR A 67 17.92 13.36 14.44
C THR A 67 17.69 14.25 15.68
N VAL A 68 17.37 15.52 15.45
CA VAL A 68 16.95 16.51 16.46
C VAL A 68 15.78 17.32 15.92
N PRO A 69 14.99 18.01 16.75
CA PRO A 69 13.96 18.92 16.25
C PRO A 69 14.56 19.91 15.25
N PRO A 70 13.95 20.11 14.06
CA PRO A 70 14.45 21.07 13.08
C PRO A 70 14.35 22.48 13.65
N GLU A 71 15.40 23.29 13.48
CA GLU A 71 15.44 24.68 13.94
C GLU A 71 14.35 25.52 13.27
N SER A 72 14.15 25.31 11.96
CA SER A 72 13.05 25.87 11.18
C SER A 72 12.26 24.74 10.49
N PRO A 73 11.12 24.30 11.07
CA PRO A 73 10.21 23.40 10.39
C PRO A 73 9.67 23.96 9.06
N HIS A 74 9.57 25.29 8.95
CA HIS A 74 9.10 25.96 7.74
C HIS A 74 10.07 25.73 6.57
N ASP A 75 11.37 25.83 6.80
CA ASP A 75 12.38 25.65 5.75
C ASP A 75 12.36 24.21 5.20
N VAL A 76 12.15 23.22 6.08
CA VAL A 76 12.01 21.82 5.66
C VAL A 76 10.73 21.63 4.85
N ALA A 77 9.61 22.24 5.27
CA ALA A 77 8.37 22.17 4.52
C ALA A 77 8.47 22.82 3.14
N ASP A 78 9.15 23.97 3.03
CA ASP A 78 9.38 24.64 1.76
C ASP A 78 10.30 23.84 0.85
N TRP A 79 11.35 23.22 1.42
CA TRP A 79 12.18 22.27 0.68
C TRP A 79 11.37 21.08 0.14
N LEU A 80 10.49 20.48 0.95
CA LEU A 80 9.62 19.39 0.53
C LEU A 80 8.68 19.79 -0.61
N ARG A 81 8.07 20.98 -0.54
CA ARG A 81 7.23 21.52 -1.64
C ARG A 81 8.03 21.69 -2.92
N HIS A 82 9.18 22.33 -2.82
CA HIS A 82 10.05 22.54 -3.97
C HIS A 82 10.52 21.22 -4.59
N ALA A 83 10.92 20.26 -3.76
CA ALA A 83 11.32 18.93 -4.20
C ALA A 83 10.15 18.20 -4.89
N TRP A 84 8.93 18.26 -4.36
CA TRP A 84 7.76 17.67 -4.99
C TRP A 84 7.48 18.23 -6.40
N ASP A 85 7.59 19.56 -6.54
CA ASP A 85 7.30 20.24 -7.80
C ASP A 85 8.38 19.98 -8.86
N THR A 86 9.64 19.78 -8.45
CA THR A 86 10.80 19.72 -9.35
C THR A 86 11.32 18.31 -9.63
N LEU A 87 11.18 17.37 -8.69
CA LEU A 87 11.69 16.02 -8.86
C LEU A 87 10.84 15.24 -9.88
N PRO A 88 11.49 14.49 -10.79
CA PRO A 88 10.79 13.61 -11.72
C PRO A 88 10.23 12.37 -11.00
N GLU A 89 9.42 11.58 -11.69
CA GLU A 89 9.03 10.24 -11.24
C GLU A 89 10.25 9.32 -11.11
N ARG A 90 10.35 8.58 -10.02
CA ARG A 90 11.32 7.48 -9.87
C ARG A 90 10.68 6.18 -10.33
N HIS A 91 11.23 5.59 -11.39
CA HIS A 91 10.83 4.26 -11.85
C HIS A 91 11.73 3.21 -11.21
N ILE A 92 11.13 2.31 -10.43
CA ILE A 92 11.83 1.19 -9.80
C ILE A 92 11.47 -0.07 -10.56
N GLU A 93 12.46 -0.75 -11.11
CA GLU A 93 12.30 -2.07 -11.71
C GLU A 93 12.47 -3.14 -10.63
N GLY A 94 11.41 -3.39 -9.87
CA GLY A 94 11.40 -4.45 -8.89
C GLY A 94 11.24 -5.85 -9.49
N ARG A 95 11.49 -6.85 -8.65
CA ARG A 95 11.35 -8.28 -8.99
C ARG A 95 9.89 -8.61 -9.25
N LEU A 96 9.63 -9.57 -10.13
CA LEU A 96 8.29 -10.13 -10.34
C LEU A 96 8.12 -11.38 -9.49
N PHE A 97 7.09 -11.39 -8.64
CA PHE A 97 6.66 -12.55 -7.87
C PHE A 97 5.38 -13.12 -8.46
N GLU A 98 5.40 -14.42 -8.76
CA GLU A 98 4.22 -15.18 -9.12
C GLU A 98 3.75 -15.94 -7.88
N ILE A 99 2.57 -15.59 -7.38
CA ILE A 99 2.07 -16.08 -6.09
C ILE A 99 0.79 -16.88 -6.32
N GLY A 100 0.85 -18.15 -5.98
CA GLY A 100 -0.30 -19.03 -6.04
C GLY A 100 -1.26 -18.79 -4.89
N VAL A 101 -2.55 -18.78 -5.22
CA VAL A 101 -3.63 -18.47 -4.27
C VAL A 101 -4.70 -19.55 -4.33
N ARG A 102 -5.08 -20.05 -3.15
CA ARG A 102 -6.28 -20.84 -2.93
C ARG A 102 -7.44 -19.90 -2.65
N TYR A 103 -8.30 -19.68 -3.64
CA TYR A 103 -9.41 -18.73 -3.55
C TYR A 103 -10.65 -19.32 -2.86
N GLY A 104 -11.33 -18.49 -2.07
CA GLY A 104 -12.55 -18.87 -1.35
C GLY A 104 -12.30 -19.84 -0.19
N GLY A 105 -13.29 -20.67 0.13
CA GLY A 105 -13.30 -21.53 1.31
C GLY A 105 -13.21 -20.76 2.63
N GLU A 106 -12.81 -21.43 3.71
CA GLU A 106 -12.74 -20.84 5.05
C GLU A 106 -11.75 -19.67 5.15
N LEU A 107 -10.65 -19.72 4.38
CA LEU A 107 -9.59 -18.70 4.42
C LEU A 107 -9.84 -17.53 3.46
N GLY A 108 -10.78 -17.67 2.53
CA GLY A 108 -11.30 -16.62 1.65
C GLY A 108 -12.77 -16.28 1.96
N GLY A 109 -13.15 -16.30 3.23
CA GLY A 109 -14.55 -16.27 3.67
C GLY A 109 -15.33 -15.00 3.31
N ASP A 110 -14.66 -13.91 2.92
CA ASP A 110 -15.33 -12.68 2.48
C ASP A 110 -15.50 -12.60 0.95
N LEU A 111 -15.04 -13.61 0.18
CA LEU A 111 -15.13 -13.58 -1.29
C LEU A 111 -16.56 -13.38 -1.80
N ALA A 112 -17.54 -14.06 -1.19
CA ALA A 112 -18.95 -13.89 -1.55
C ALA A 112 -19.48 -12.47 -1.27
N ALA A 113 -19.00 -11.84 -0.19
CA ALA A 113 -19.39 -10.47 0.15
C ALA A 113 -18.75 -9.45 -0.81
N VAL A 114 -17.48 -9.67 -1.20
CA VAL A 114 -16.80 -8.88 -2.24
C VAL A 114 -17.53 -8.99 -3.58
N ALA A 115 -17.89 -10.21 -3.99
CA ALA A 115 -18.66 -10.47 -5.20
C ALA A 115 -20.02 -9.76 -5.19
N ALA A 116 -20.76 -9.88 -4.09
CA ALA A 116 -22.04 -9.18 -3.91
C ALA A 116 -21.89 -7.65 -3.95
N HIS A 117 -20.83 -7.10 -3.37
CA HIS A 117 -20.55 -5.66 -3.41
C HIS A 117 -20.23 -5.17 -4.82
N ALA A 118 -19.42 -5.95 -5.57
CA ALA A 118 -19.05 -5.65 -6.94
C ALA A 118 -20.19 -5.87 -7.95
N GLY A 119 -21.25 -6.61 -7.56
CA GLY A 119 -22.31 -7.02 -8.48
C GLY A 119 -21.82 -8.05 -9.51
N LEU A 120 -20.79 -8.81 -9.17
CA LEU A 120 -20.15 -9.80 -10.02
C LEU A 120 -20.27 -11.18 -9.39
N PRO A 121 -20.24 -12.27 -10.17
CA PRO A 121 -20.13 -13.59 -9.60
C PRO A 121 -18.72 -13.82 -9.01
N PRO A 122 -18.56 -14.68 -7.98
CA PRO A 122 -17.27 -14.91 -7.33
C PRO A 122 -16.15 -15.32 -8.28
N GLU A 123 -16.45 -16.13 -9.30
CA GLU A 123 -15.49 -16.52 -10.34
C GLU A 123 -14.93 -15.33 -11.13
N GLU A 124 -15.75 -14.29 -11.38
CA GLU A 124 -15.31 -13.09 -12.08
C GLU A 124 -14.45 -12.21 -11.18
N VAL A 125 -14.76 -12.13 -9.88
CA VAL A 125 -13.88 -11.46 -8.91
C VAL A 125 -12.49 -12.10 -8.89
N ILE A 126 -12.43 -13.43 -8.84
CA ILE A 126 -11.18 -14.19 -8.89
C ILE A 126 -10.43 -13.88 -10.19
N ALA A 127 -11.12 -13.95 -11.34
CA ALA A 127 -10.54 -13.68 -12.65
C ALA A 127 -9.96 -12.26 -12.78
N ILE A 128 -10.68 -11.26 -12.28
CA ILE A 128 -10.23 -9.87 -12.27
C ILE A 128 -9.01 -9.70 -11.36
N HIS A 129 -9.05 -10.29 -10.16
CA HIS A 129 -7.95 -10.19 -9.21
C HIS A 129 -6.66 -10.80 -9.76
N HIS A 130 -6.69 -12.05 -10.22
CA HIS A 130 -5.49 -12.70 -10.74
C HIS A 130 -5.10 -12.22 -12.16
N GLY A 131 -6.00 -11.52 -12.87
CA GLY A 131 -5.71 -10.87 -14.15
C GLY A 131 -4.95 -9.55 -14.03
N SER A 132 -4.80 -9.03 -12.81
CA SER A 132 -4.12 -7.77 -12.52
C SER A 132 -2.63 -7.97 -12.19
N GLU A 133 -1.80 -7.00 -12.56
CA GLU A 133 -0.42 -6.89 -12.06
C GLU A 133 -0.36 -5.84 -10.95
N TYR A 134 0.24 -6.22 -9.84
CA TYR A 134 0.31 -5.39 -8.65
C TYR A 134 1.71 -4.84 -8.44
N THR A 135 1.82 -3.64 -7.88
CA THR A 135 3.10 -3.03 -7.49
C THR A 135 3.12 -2.75 -5.99
N VAL A 136 4.19 -3.14 -5.30
CA VAL A 136 4.42 -2.84 -3.88
C VAL A 136 4.76 -1.35 -3.74
N CYS A 137 3.82 -0.56 -3.24
CA CYS A 137 3.97 0.89 -3.10
C CYS A 137 4.76 1.31 -1.85
N ALA A 138 4.52 0.59 -0.76
CA ALA A 138 5.10 0.80 0.55
C ALA A 138 5.09 -0.52 1.34
N ILE A 139 5.95 -0.61 2.36
CA ILE A 139 6.00 -1.75 3.28
C ILE A 139 5.82 -1.20 4.70
N GLY A 140 4.86 -1.74 5.45
CA GLY A 140 4.53 -1.21 6.77
C GLY A 140 3.27 -1.82 7.37
N SER A 141 2.79 -1.30 8.51
CA SER A 141 1.73 -1.89 9.37
C SER A 141 2.14 -3.18 10.09
N ALA A 142 2.84 -4.09 9.42
CA ALA A 142 3.47 -5.26 9.99
C ALA A 142 4.76 -5.57 9.21
N PRO A 143 5.75 -6.25 9.82
CA PRO A 143 6.96 -6.67 9.11
C PRO A 143 6.63 -7.43 7.83
N GLY A 144 7.10 -6.95 6.68
CA GLY A 144 6.88 -7.58 5.37
C GLY A 144 5.51 -7.34 4.72
N PHE A 145 4.56 -6.65 5.37
CA PHE A 145 3.28 -6.33 4.74
C PHE A 145 3.45 -5.26 3.66
N GLY A 146 3.21 -5.64 2.41
CA GLY A 146 3.28 -4.77 1.24
C GLY A 146 1.92 -4.20 0.86
N TYR A 147 1.82 -2.87 0.78
CA TYR A 147 0.65 -2.19 0.23
C TYR A 147 0.69 -2.23 -1.29
N LEU A 148 -0.29 -2.89 -1.92
CA LEU A 148 -0.31 -3.07 -3.36
C LEU A 148 -1.14 -1.99 -4.06
N HIS A 149 -0.65 -1.51 -5.19
CA HIS A 149 -1.42 -0.82 -6.23
C HIS A 149 -1.67 -1.75 -7.40
N GLY A 150 -2.71 -1.50 -8.19
CA GLY A 150 -3.03 -2.26 -9.40
C GLY A 150 -4.32 -3.08 -9.29
N LEU A 151 -5.04 -3.00 -8.17
CA LEU A 151 -6.36 -3.60 -8.05
C LEU A 151 -7.32 -2.96 -9.06
N ASP A 152 -7.96 -3.79 -9.88
CA ASP A 152 -9.00 -3.33 -10.80
C ASP A 152 -10.16 -2.69 -10.01
N PRO A 153 -10.58 -1.45 -10.36
CA PRO A 153 -11.65 -0.74 -9.67
C PRO A 153 -12.97 -1.51 -9.60
N ARG A 154 -13.23 -2.45 -10.52
CA ARG A 154 -14.46 -3.27 -10.53
C ARG A 154 -14.62 -4.14 -9.28
N ILE A 155 -13.53 -4.50 -8.61
CA ILE A 155 -13.55 -5.32 -7.38
C ILE A 155 -13.08 -4.57 -6.14
N ALA A 156 -12.88 -3.25 -6.26
CA ALA A 156 -12.55 -2.41 -5.12
C ALA A 156 -13.70 -2.46 -4.10
N THR A 157 -13.39 -2.90 -2.87
CA THR A 157 -14.40 -3.14 -1.83
C THR A 157 -13.97 -2.48 -0.53
N PRO A 158 -14.80 -1.64 0.11
CA PRO A 158 -14.46 -0.96 1.36
C PRO A 158 -13.98 -1.92 2.45
N ARG A 159 -13.22 -1.39 3.42
CA ARG A 159 -12.86 -2.16 4.62
C ARG A 159 -14.12 -2.59 5.36
N LYS A 160 -14.05 -3.75 5.99
CA LYS A 160 -15.10 -4.29 6.87
C LYS A 160 -15.37 -3.31 8.01
N THR A 161 -16.64 -3.14 8.35
CA THR A 161 -17.06 -2.36 9.52
C THR A 161 -16.65 -3.05 10.82
N VAL A 162 -16.67 -4.39 10.82
CA VAL A 162 -16.19 -5.23 11.92
C VAL A 162 -14.98 -6.03 11.42
N PRO A 163 -13.77 -5.78 11.95
CA PRO A 163 -12.57 -6.51 11.53
C PRO A 163 -12.64 -7.98 11.94
N SER A 164 -12.01 -8.85 11.15
CA SER A 164 -11.68 -10.20 11.62
C SER A 164 -10.71 -10.07 12.78
N LEU A 165 -10.98 -10.74 13.90
CA LEU A 165 -10.11 -10.66 15.09
C LEU A 165 -8.84 -11.51 14.94
N ASN A 166 -8.86 -12.52 14.06
CA ASN A 166 -7.80 -13.50 13.92
C ASN A 166 -7.66 -13.96 12.47
N MET A 167 -7.34 -13.03 11.57
CA MET A 167 -7.04 -13.35 10.19
C MET A 167 -5.65 -14.00 10.09
N PRO A 168 -5.51 -15.20 9.50
CA PRO A 168 -4.21 -15.86 9.37
C PRO A 168 -3.19 -15.07 8.53
N ALA A 169 -1.90 -15.19 8.88
CA ALA A 169 -0.82 -14.82 7.97
C ALA A 169 -0.91 -15.64 6.67
N GLY A 170 -0.70 -14.99 5.51
CA GLY A 170 -0.87 -15.58 4.19
C GLY A 170 -2.25 -15.35 3.57
N THR A 171 -3.23 -14.82 4.30
CA THR A 171 -4.54 -14.46 3.73
C THR A 171 -4.41 -13.34 2.70
N VAL A 172 -4.90 -13.58 1.48
CA VAL A 172 -5.03 -12.59 0.41
C VAL A 172 -6.30 -11.76 0.64
N THR A 173 -6.15 -10.44 0.58
CA THR A 173 -7.18 -9.50 1.04
C THR A 173 -7.40 -8.33 0.09
N ILE A 174 -8.61 -7.77 0.12
CA ILE A 174 -8.99 -6.51 -0.55
C ILE A 174 -9.48 -5.49 0.50
N GLY A 175 -8.94 -4.28 0.46
CA GLY A 175 -9.36 -3.16 1.32
C GLY A 175 -9.36 -1.83 0.57
N GLY A 176 -10.56 -1.34 0.24
CA GLY A 176 -10.75 -0.21 -0.65
C GLY A 176 -10.23 -0.53 -2.05
N MET A 177 -9.35 0.34 -2.57
CA MET A 177 -8.71 0.21 -3.87
C MET A 177 -7.41 -0.61 -3.85
N GLN A 178 -7.14 -1.34 -2.77
CA GLN A 178 -5.87 -2.05 -2.57
C GLN A 178 -6.09 -3.54 -2.33
N ALA A 179 -5.14 -4.33 -2.82
CA ALA A 179 -4.96 -5.73 -2.42
C ALA A 179 -3.74 -5.86 -1.50
N GLY A 180 -3.64 -6.98 -0.80
CA GLY A 180 -2.52 -7.28 0.08
C GLY A 180 -2.55 -8.72 0.55
N ILE A 181 -1.44 -9.15 1.14
CA ILE A 181 -1.32 -10.46 1.81
C ILE A 181 -1.03 -10.17 3.28
N SER A 182 -1.82 -10.75 4.19
CA SER A 182 -1.59 -10.56 5.62
C SER A 182 -0.22 -11.12 6.02
N ALA A 183 0.64 -10.28 6.59
CA ALA A 183 1.99 -10.70 6.98
C ALA A 183 2.03 -11.41 8.34
N LEU A 184 1.05 -11.13 9.20
CA LEU A 184 0.93 -11.71 10.54
C LEU A 184 -0.50 -12.18 10.79
N THR A 185 -0.64 -13.15 11.68
CA THR A 185 -1.94 -13.59 12.18
C THR A 185 -2.45 -12.58 13.21
N GLY A 186 -3.66 -12.04 13.02
CA GLY A 186 -4.24 -11.10 13.99
C GLY A 186 -5.43 -10.29 13.45
N PRO A 187 -5.78 -9.18 14.13
CA PRO A 187 -6.91 -8.34 13.74
C PRO A 187 -6.69 -7.68 12.37
N ASN A 188 -7.63 -7.86 11.45
CA ASN A 188 -7.56 -7.27 10.11
C ASN A 188 -8.96 -6.88 9.60
N GLY A 189 -9.08 -5.64 9.13
CA GLY A 189 -10.33 -5.06 8.61
C GLY A 189 -10.54 -5.20 7.10
N TRP A 190 -9.65 -5.86 6.37
CA TRP A 190 -9.77 -6.08 4.93
C TRP A 190 -10.57 -7.36 4.66
N ASN A 191 -11.11 -7.47 3.45
CA ASN A 191 -11.94 -8.60 3.02
C ASN A 191 -11.03 -9.74 2.56
N SER A 192 -11.13 -10.90 3.21
CA SER A 192 -10.40 -12.12 2.84
C SER A 192 -11.00 -12.79 1.60
N ILE A 193 -10.18 -13.02 0.58
CA ILE A 193 -10.64 -13.63 -0.69
C ILE A 193 -9.92 -14.94 -1.05
N GLY A 194 -8.83 -15.23 -0.35
CA GLY A 194 -8.06 -16.46 -0.56
C GLY A 194 -6.84 -16.54 0.35
N TYR A 195 -5.97 -17.51 0.09
CA TYR A 195 -4.84 -17.80 0.93
C TYR A 195 -3.63 -18.30 0.15
N THR A 196 -2.42 -17.98 0.62
CA THR A 196 -1.15 -18.46 0.10
C THR A 196 -0.20 -18.83 1.25
N ASP A 197 0.67 -19.82 1.05
CA ASP A 197 1.65 -20.28 2.06
C ASP A 197 2.92 -19.39 2.11
N ILE A 198 2.90 -18.22 1.45
CA ILE A 198 4.06 -17.35 1.36
C ILE A 198 4.43 -16.75 2.72
N THR A 199 5.72 -16.78 3.04
CA THR A 199 6.26 -16.11 4.22
C THR A 199 6.77 -14.73 3.84
N LEU A 200 6.04 -13.68 4.25
CA LEU A 200 6.39 -12.30 3.90
C LEU A 200 7.53 -11.71 4.73
N PHE A 201 7.76 -12.25 5.92
CA PHE A 201 8.82 -11.81 6.81
C PHE A 201 9.42 -12.99 7.57
N ASP A 202 10.74 -13.08 7.54
CA ASP A 202 11.52 -14.08 8.26
C ASP A 202 12.75 -13.39 8.90
N PRO A 203 12.79 -13.27 10.24
CA PRO A 203 13.88 -12.57 10.94
C PRO A 203 15.24 -13.30 10.79
N CYS A 204 15.25 -14.54 10.33
CA CYS A 204 16.47 -15.32 10.09
C CYS A 204 17.06 -15.11 8.69
N LYS A 205 16.41 -14.34 7.80
CA LYS A 205 16.88 -14.06 6.42
C LYS A 205 17.47 -12.65 6.28
N GLN A 206 18.27 -12.46 5.23
CA GLN A 206 18.73 -11.15 4.77
C GLN A 206 18.42 -10.93 3.28
N PRO A 207 17.61 -9.92 2.92
CA PRO A 207 16.79 -9.09 3.83
C PRO A 207 15.69 -9.94 4.51
N PRO A 208 15.18 -9.53 5.69
CA PRO A 208 14.17 -10.29 6.42
C PRO A 208 12.77 -10.16 5.82
N ALA A 209 12.46 -9.01 5.18
CA ALA A 209 11.24 -8.83 4.41
C ALA A 209 11.39 -9.43 3.01
N LEU A 210 10.38 -10.17 2.56
CA LEU A 210 10.38 -10.80 1.24
C LEU A 210 10.30 -9.75 0.12
N PHE A 211 9.38 -8.79 0.26
CA PHE A 211 9.16 -7.73 -0.72
C PHE A 211 10.02 -6.51 -0.45
N ALA A 212 10.28 -5.76 -1.51
CA ALA A 212 10.83 -4.41 -1.51
C ALA A 212 9.88 -3.47 -2.26
N ILE A 213 10.00 -2.16 -2.01
CA ILE A 213 9.26 -1.14 -2.76
C ILE A 213 9.58 -1.28 -4.25
N GLY A 214 8.54 -1.25 -5.09
CA GLY A 214 8.65 -1.41 -6.54
C GLY A 214 8.61 -2.85 -7.03
N ASP A 215 8.69 -3.86 -6.14
CA ASP A 215 8.44 -5.25 -6.53
C ASP A 215 7.02 -5.40 -7.10
N ARG A 216 6.89 -6.33 -8.04
CA ARG A 216 5.65 -6.61 -8.78
C ARG A 216 5.12 -7.97 -8.39
N ILE A 217 3.80 -8.10 -8.35
CA ILE A 217 3.14 -9.35 -7.99
C ILE A 217 2.10 -9.68 -9.05
N ARG A 218 2.09 -10.94 -9.48
CA ARG A 218 0.99 -11.54 -10.22
C ARG A 218 0.48 -12.72 -9.43
N PHE A 219 -0.81 -12.72 -9.16
CA PHE A 219 -1.45 -13.87 -8.54
C PHE A 219 -1.86 -14.87 -9.60
N TYR A 220 -1.88 -16.14 -9.26
CA TYR A 220 -2.51 -17.17 -10.07
C TYR A 220 -3.36 -18.10 -9.18
N PRO A 221 -4.47 -18.63 -9.70
CA PRO A 221 -5.29 -19.58 -8.94
C PRO A 221 -4.58 -20.94 -8.84
N GLU A 222 -4.25 -21.37 -7.62
CA GLU A 222 -3.84 -22.75 -7.33
C GLU A 222 -5.04 -23.67 -7.17
N SER A 223 -6.10 -23.16 -6.54
CA SER A 223 -7.39 -23.83 -6.42
C SER A 223 -8.50 -22.80 -6.14
N ILE A 224 -9.75 -23.21 -6.37
CA ILE A 224 -10.94 -22.38 -6.17
C ILE A 224 -11.99 -23.20 -5.41
N ALA A 225 -12.53 -22.66 -4.32
CA ALA A 225 -13.64 -23.23 -3.56
C ALA A 225 -14.70 -22.14 -3.28
N LEU A 226 -15.81 -22.17 -4.03
CA LEU A 226 -16.90 -21.19 -3.96
C LEU A 226 -18.04 -21.63 -3.03
#